data_AF-A0A8S9URT9-F1
#
_entry.id   AF-A0A8S9URT9-F1
#
_cell.length_a   1.000
_cell.length_b   1.000
_cell.length_c   1.000
_cell.angle_alpha   90.00
_cell.angle_beta   90.00
_cell.angle_gamma   90.00
#
_symmetry.space_group_name_H-M   'P 1'
#
loop_
_entity.id
_entity.type
_entity.pdbx_description
1 polymer ?
#
loop_
_entity_poly.entity_id
_entity_poly.type
_entity_poly.pdbx_seq_one_letter_code
_entity_poly.pdbx_strand_id
1 'polypeptide(L)'
;MFEQEGFDTKSIYIMQGDYGRIQCLKPCAQDSVWSSRPFMEKALESFNPKTYRVEDPAGIPKCPRCGGKMFLLLRVDDSFLQSALEGGRAVYNKWLSGVLGRVKHDGKKFAILEVGAGFNTPGVIRMPNERLAYTDGVQLIRVNPEYPEMPFQSHGVGVPEDANAVLEYISKHVDTR
;
A
#
# COMPACT_ATOMS: atom_id res chain seq x y z
N MET A 1 3.41 -9.36 -4.73
CA MET A 1 2.82 -8.96 -6.02
C MET A 1 3.75 -8.02 -6.77
N PHE A 2 3.78 -6.70 -6.54
CA PHE A 2 4.61 -5.79 -7.34
C PHE A 2 6.10 -6.17 -7.44
N GLU A 3 6.75 -6.51 -6.32
CA GLU A 3 8.15 -6.97 -6.34
C GLU A 3 8.32 -8.29 -7.12
N GLN A 4 7.36 -9.22 -7.00
CA GLN A 4 7.37 -10.51 -7.70
C GLN A 4 7.21 -10.32 -9.22
N GLU A 5 6.50 -9.29 -9.63
CA GLU A 5 6.33 -8.89 -11.04
C GLU A 5 7.47 -7.97 -11.55
N GLY A 6 8.55 -7.80 -10.78
CA GLY A 6 9.75 -7.08 -11.21
C GLY A 6 9.69 -5.55 -11.10
N PHE A 7 8.70 -4.99 -10.37
CA PHE A 7 8.67 -3.54 -10.13
C PHE A 7 9.84 -3.11 -9.23
N ASP A 8 10.42 -1.94 -9.52
CA ASP A 8 11.40 -1.32 -8.62
C ASP A 8 10.75 -0.95 -7.29
N THR A 9 11.14 -1.64 -6.23
CA THR A 9 10.59 -1.46 -4.89
C THR A 9 10.84 -0.06 -4.32
N LYS A 10 11.81 0.70 -4.86
CA LYS A 10 12.04 2.10 -4.49
C LYS A 10 10.93 3.04 -4.97
N SER A 11 10.14 2.61 -5.95
CA SER A 11 9.00 3.35 -6.49
C SER A 11 7.67 2.95 -5.85
N ILE A 12 7.70 2.09 -4.82
CA ILE A 12 6.50 1.56 -4.17
C ILE A 12 6.41 2.10 -2.75
N TYR A 13 5.24 2.64 -2.39
CA TYR A 13 4.93 3.03 -1.02
C TYR A 13 3.76 2.22 -0.44
N ILE A 14 4.09 1.32 0.49
CA ILE A 14 3.18 0.39 1.16
C ILE A 14 2.44 1.03 2.35
N MET A 15 1.50 1.95 2.08
CA MET A 15 0.83 2.80 3.08
C MET A 15 0.13 2.06 4.23
N GLN A 16 -0.31 0.82 4.01
CA GLN A 16 -1.06 0.00 4.97
C GLN A 16 -0.22 -1.08 5.66
N GLY A 17 1.09 -1.13 5.37
CA GLY A 17 1.97 -2.18 5.88
C GLY A 17 2.22 -3.30 4.87
N ASP A 18 2.80 -4.40 5.35
CA ASP A 18 3.42 -5.45 4.53
C ASP A 18 3.45 -6.79 5.29
N TYR A 19 2.84 -7.83 4.71
CA TYR A 19 2.84 -9.20 5.25
C TYR A 19 4.24 -9.83 5.28
N GLY A 20 5.18 -9.33 4.47
CA GLY A 20 6.59 -9.72 4.50
C GLY A 20 7.32 -9.25 5.76
N ARG A 21 6.67 -8.45 6.60
CA ARG A 21 7.24 -7.90 7.83
C ARG A 21 6.37 -8.20 9.05
N ILE A 22 7.04 -8.39 10.18
CA ILE A 22 6.42 -8.64 11.47
C ILE A 22 6.98 -7.67 12.51
N GLN A 23 6.13 -7.16 13.38
CA GLN A 23 6.47 -6.18 14.40
C GLN A 23 6.20 -6.67 15.80
N CYS A 24 6.82 -6.04 16.80
CA CYS A 24 6.40 -6.22 18.17
C CYS A 24 5.02 -5.57 18.40
N LEU A 25 4.10 -6.27 19.07
CA LEU A 25 2.75 -5.78 19.35
C LEU A 25 2.72 -4.72 20.46
N LYS A 26 3.75 -4.71 21.33
CA LYS A 26 4.04 -3.61 22.24
C LYS A 26 5.38 -3.02 21.83
N PRO A 27 5.41 -2.03 20.91
CA PRO A 27 6.64 -1.54 20.31
C PRO A 27 7.71 -1.20 21.35
N CYS A 28 8.67 -2.10 21.53
CA CYS A 28 9.74 -1.93 22.52
C CYS A 28 10.85 -1.00 21.99
N ALA A 29 10.85 -0.73 20.69
CA ALA A 29 11.71 0.22 20.02
C ALA A 29 11.05 0.65 18.70
N GLN A 30 11.46 1.79 18.13
CA GLN A 30 10.93 2.27 16.84
C GLN A 30 11.27 1.35 15.67
N ASP A 31 12.31 0.55 15.79
CA ASP A 31 12.81 -0.40 14.79
C ASP A 31 12.46 -1.86 15.15
N SER A 32 11.51 -2.10 16.06
CA SER A 32 11.08 -3.46 16.42
C SER A 32 10.22 -4.12 15.34
N VAL A 33 10.77 -4.23 14.14
CA VAL A 33 10.21 -4.78 12.91
C VAL A 33 11.26 -5.68 12.23
N TRP A 34 10.84 -6.84 11.76
CA TRP A 34 11.69 -7.87 11.15
C TRP A 34 11.04 -8.47 9.90
N SER A 35 11.80 -9.22 9.11
CA SER A 35 11.21 -10.10 8.09
C SER A 35 10.31 -11.14 8.76
N SER A 36 9.09 -11.33 8.25
CA SER A 36 8.15 -12.32 8.79
C SER A 36 8.56 -13.76 8.46
N ARG A 37 9.28 -13.96 7.36
CA ARG A 37 9.58 -15.29 6.79
C ARG A 37 10.17 -16.28 7.81
N PRO A 38 11.25 -15.97 8.57
CA PRO A 38 11.80 -16.94 9.52
C PRO A 38 10.82 -17.33 10.63
N PHE A 39 9.95 -16.40 11.04
CA PHE A 39 8.92 -16.68 12.05
C PHE A 39 7.81 -17.57 11.50
N MET A 40 7.40 -17.34 10.25
CA MET A 40 6.38 -18.14 9.58
C MET A 40 6.89 -19.55 9.29
N GLU A 41 8.13 -19.68 8.78
CA GLU A 41 8.77 -20.98 8.55
C GLU A 41 8.81 -21.82 9.83
N LYS A 42 9.23 -21.22 10.96
CA LYS A 42 9.22 -21.88 12.27
C LYS A 42 7.83 -22.28 12.75
N ALA A 43 6.83 -21.40 12.57
CA ALA A 43 5.45 -21.71 12.95
C ALA A 43 4.90 -22.91 12.15
N LEU A 44 5.27 -23.00 10.87
CA LEU A 44 4.81 -24.05 9.96
C LEU A 44 5.36 -25.44 10.32
N GLU A 45 6.51 -25.54 10.99
CA GLU A 45 7.10 -26.82 11.43
C GLU A 45 6.15 -27.64 12.33
N SER A 46 5.26 -26.98 13.06
CA SER A 46 4.27 -27.61 13.95
C SER A 46 2.83 -27.22 13.64
N PHE A 47 2.57 -26.66 12.46
CA PHE A 47 1.23 -26.24 12.06
C PHE A 47 0.37 -27.46 11.68
N ASN A 48 -0.74 -27.64 12.38
CA ASN A 48 -1.71 -28.69 12.10
C ASN A 48 -2.88 -28.14 11.26
N PRO A 49 -3.04 -28.57 9.99
CA PRO A 49 -4.09 -28.06 9.10
C PRO A 49 -5.50 -28.55 9.46
N LYS A 50 -5.64 -29.58 10.30
CA LYS A 50 -6.95 -30.06 10.78
C LYS A 50 -7.47 -29.21 11.93
N THR A 51 -6.57 -28.67 12.76
CA THR A 51 -6.93 -27.86 13.94
C THR A 51 -6.69 -26.36 13.72
N TYR A 52 -5.95 -25.99 12.67
CA TYR A 52 -5.48 -24.63 12.38
C TYR A 52 -4.65 -24.03 13.52
N ARG A 53 -3.85 -24.86 14.19
CA ARG A 53 -3.02 -24.45 15.34
C ARG A 53 -1.55 -24.74 15.06
N VAL A 54 -0.70 -23.87 15.58
CA VAL A 54 0.72 -24.16 15.82
C VAL A 54 0.79 -24.94 17.12
N GLU A 55 1.16 -26.22 17.05
CA GLU A 55 1.11 -27.14 18.20
C GLU A 55 2.28 -26.94 19.17
N ASP A 56 3.46 -26.57 18.66
CA ASP A 56 4.61 -26.20 19.47
C ASP A 56 4.57 -24.70 19.83
N PRO A 57 4.42 -24.32 21.11
CA PRO A 57 4.48 -22.92 21.54
C PRO A 57 5.77 -22.19 21.17
N ALA A 58 6.88 -22.91 20.93
CA ALA A 58 8.13 -22.31 20.47
C ALA A 58 8.05 -21.79 19.03
N GLY A 59 7.09 -22.27 18.24
CA GLY A 59 6.77 -21.76 16.89
C GLY A 59 5.95 -20.47 16.89
N ILE A 60 5.39 -20.06 18.03
CA ILE A 60 4.64 -18.80 18.14
C ILE A 60 5.63 -17.62 18.10
N PRO A 61 5.47 -16.64 17.19
CA PRO A 61 6.40 -15.52 17.07
C PRO A 61 6.53 -14.70 18.36
N LYS A 62 7.77 -14.49 18.80
CA LYS A 62 8.15 -13.65 19.94
C LYS A 62 9.21 -12.65 19.55
N CYS A 63 9.07 -11.43 20.05
CA CYS A 63 9.97 -10.32 19.78
C CYS A 63 11.39 -10.71 20.19
N PRO A 64 12.38 -10.72 19.27
CA PRO A 64 13.75 -11.07 19.60
C PRO A 64 14.39 -10.15 20.64
N ARG A 65 13.85 -8.93 20.82
CA ARG A 65 14.37 -7.92 21.76
C ARG A 65 13.77 -8.04 23.17
N CYS A 66 12.45 -8.21 23.29
CA CYS A 66 11.76 -8.15 24.59
C CYS A 66 10.95 -9.41 24.95
N GLY A 67 10.92 -10.41 24.07
CA GLY A 67 10.12 -11.64 24.24
C GLY A 67 8.60 -11.46 24.10
N GLY A 68 8.13 -10.22 23.87
CA GLY A 68 6.72 -9.90 23.72
C GLY A 68 6.07 -10.51 22.48
N LYS A 69 4.73 -10.50 22.45
CA LYS A 69 3.96 -10.95 21.28
C LYS A 69 4.28 -10.12 20.06
N MET A 70 4.16 -10.74 18.90
CA MET A 70 4.35 -10.10 17.61
C MET A 70 3.11 -10.22 16.75
N PHE A 71 2.96 -9.30 15.82
CA PHE A 71 1.93 -9.33 14.79
C PHE A 71 2.51 -8.78 13.49
N LEU A 72 1.89 -9.08 12.35
CA LEU A 72 2.36 -8.56 11.07
C LEU A 72 2.34 -7.03 11.07
N LEU A 73 3.25 -6.41 10.31
CA LEU A 73 3.29 -4.96 10.16
C LEU A 73 2.09 -4.51 9.33
N LEU A 74 0.93 -4.34 9.96
CA LEU A 74 -0.34 -3.95 9.34
C LEU A 74 -0.99 -2.84 10.14
N ARG A 75 -1.57 -1.86 9.46
CA ARG A 75 -2.31 -0.78 10.13
C ARG A 75 -3.66 -1.27 10.64
N VAL A 76 -3.66 -1.86 11.84
CA VAL A 76 -4.87 -2.37 12.51
C VAL A 76 -5.25 -1.51 13.72
N ASP A 77 -4.26 -1.05 14.47
CA ASP A 77 -4.45 -0.27 15.70
C ASP A 77 -3.22 0.61 15.99
N ASP A 78 -3.20 1.22 17.20
CA ASP A 78 -2.15 2.13 17.65
C ASP A 78 -0.79 1.47 17.88
N SER A 79 -0.68 0.14 17.80
CA SER A 79 0.61 -0.56 17.85
C SER A 79 1.40 -0.43 16.54
N PHE A 80 0.76 -0.02 15.44
CA PHE A 80 1.37 0.00 14.11
C PHE A 80 2.65 0.84 14.05
N LEU A 81 3.77 0.21 13.72
CA LEU A 81 5.08 0.86 13.63
C LEU A 81 5.28 1.60 12.31
N GLN A 82 4.65 2.78 12.22
CA GLN A 82 4.76 3.69 11.07
C GLN A 82 6.20 4.08 10.71
N SER A 83 7.11 4.10 11.69
CA SER A 83 8.55 4.36 11.54
C SER A 83 9.19 3.48 10.47
N ALA A 84 8.77 2.22 10.36
CA ALA A 84 9.28 1.28 9.36
C ALA A 84 8.94 1.66 7.91
N LEU A 85 8.04 2.63 7.72
CA LEU A 85 7.56 3.12 6.43
C LEU A 85 7.97 4.56 6.15
N GLU A 86 8.67 5.24 7.06
CA GLU A 86 9.01 6.67 6.92
C GLU A 86 9.90 6.94 5.71
N GLY A 87 10.84 6.05 5.40
CA GLY A 87 11.68 6.17 4.21
C GLY A 87 10.86 6.19 2.92
N GLY A 88 9.94 5.23 2.75
CA GLY A 88 9.03 5.18 1.60
C GLY A 88 8.10 6.39 1.54
N ARG A 89 7.58 6.82 2.70
CA ARG A 89 6.75 8.04 2.81
C ARG A 89 7.50 9.28 2.36
N ALA A 90 8.76 9.43 2.76
CA ALA A 90 9.60 10.56 2.39
C ALA A 90 9.87 10.59 0.87
N VAL A 91 10.17 9.43 0.27
CA VAL A 91 10.35 9.30 -1.18
C VAL A 91 9.07 9.68 -1.93
N TYR A 92 7.93 9.11 -1.53
CA TYR A 92 6.63 9.43 -2.12
C TYR A 92 6.29 10.91 -2.03
N ASN A 93 6.43 11.52 -0.84
CA ASN A 93 6.13 12.93 -0.62
C ASN A 93 7.02 13.85 -1.45
N LYS A 94 8.33 13.55 -1.53
CA LYS A 94 9.28 14.31 -2.34
C LYS A 94 8.94 14.23 -3.83
N TRP A 95 8.62 13.03 -4.31
CA TRP A 95 8.20 12.83 -5.70
C TRP A 95 6.91 13.60 -6.00
N LEU A 96 5.88 13.45 -5.16
CA LEU A 96 4.59 14.10 -5.34
C LEU A 96 4.71 15.62 -5.33
N SER A 97 5.47 16.20 -4.40
CA SER A 97 5.69 17.65 -4.38
C SER A 97 6.38 18.15 -5.65
N GLY A 98 7.34 17.38 -6.18
CA GLY A 98 8.01 17.70 -7.44
C GLY A 98 7.06 17.65 -8.64
N VAL A 99 6.23 16.60 -8.74
CA VAL A 99 5.23 16.48 -9.80
C VAL A 99 4.23 17.64 -9.76
N LEU A 100 3.69 17.95 -8.58
CA LEU A 100 2.75 19.06 -8.41
C LEU A 100 3.40 20.43 -8.69
N GLY A 101 4.69 20.59 -8.37
CA GLY A 101 5.44 21.78 -8.75
C GLY A 101 5.48 21.98 -10.26
N ARG A 102 5.75 20.92 -11.03
CA ARG A 102 5.74 20.98 -12.50
C ARG A 102 4.36 21.23 -13.08
N VAL A 103 3.30 20.73 -12.44
CA VAL A 103 1.92 21.05 -12.84
C VAL A 103 1.64 22.55 -12.67
N LYS A 104 1.99 23.10 -11.50
CA LYS A 104 1.70 24.51 -11.16
C LYS A 104 2.54 25.53 -11.90
N HIS A 105 3.81 25.22 -12.15
CA HIS A 105 4.78 26.20 -12.64
C HIS A 105 5.19 25.98 -14.10
N ASP A 106 5.12 24.74 -14.59
CA ASP A 106 5.61 24.39 -15.93
C ASP A 106 4.47 24.02 -16.90
N GLY A 107 3.20 24.12 -16.46
CA GLY A 107 2.02 23.77 -17.24
C GLY A 107 1.94 22.28 -17.61
N LYS A 108 2.63 21.40 -16.88
CA LYS A 108 2.57 19.94 -17.10
C LYS A 108 1.22 19.39 -16.63
N LYS A 109 0.82 18.24 -17.20
CA LYS A 109 -0.37 17.49 -16.76
C LYS A 109 0.05 16.29 -15.93
N PHE A 110 -0.76 15.92 -14.95
CA PHE A 110 -0.57 14.75 -14.10
C PHE A 110 -1.83 13.91 -14.07
N ALA A 111 -1.71 12.62 -14.43
CA ALA A 111 -2.79 11.65 -14.32
C ALA A 111 -2.54 10.71 -13.14
N ILE A 112 -3.56 10.56 -12.29
CA ILE A 112 -3.60 9.57 -11.20
C ILE A 112 -4.44 8.41 -11.68
N LEU A 113 -3.86 7.22 -11.79
CA LEU A 113 -4.59 5.99 -12.06
C LEU A 113 -4.85 5.27 -10.73
N GLU A 114 -6.11 5.28 -10.28
CA GLU A 114 -6.55 4.59 -9.07
C GLU A 114 -7.32 3.32 -9.46
N VAL A 115 -6.81 2.16 -9.05
CA VAL A 115 -7.38 0.85 -9.44
C VAL A 115 -7.88 0.12 -8.21
N GLY A 116 -9.16 -0.25 -8.21
CA GLY A 116 -9.76 -1.12 -7.20
C GLY A 116 -9.90 -0.53 -5.79
N ALA A 117 -9.69 0.77 -5.61
CA ALA A 117 -9.83 1.40 -4.29
C ALA A 117 -11.32 1.57 -3.94
N GLY A 118 -11.78 0.84 -2.92
CA GLY A 118 -13.14 0.95 -2.34
C GLY A 118 -13.18 1.74 -1.03
N PHE A 119 -14.22 1.51 -0.22
CA PHE A 119 -14.50 2.28 1.01
C PHE A 119 -14.06 1.62 2.33
N ASN A 120 -13.25 0.56 2.29
CA ASN A 120 -12.73 -0.04 3.53
C ASN A 120 -11.82 0.94 4.31
N THR A 121 -10.94 1.66 3.60
CA THR A 121 -10.03 2.67 4.18
C THR A 121 -9.83 3.87 3.24
N PRO A 122 -10.90 4.62 2.94
CA PRO A 122 -10.88 5.66 1.89
C PRO A 122 -9.90 6.79 2.21
N GLY A 123 -9.58 7.02 3.49
CA GLY A 123 -8.59 8.00 3.92
C GLY A 123 -7.16 7.71 3.47
N VAL A 124 -6.84 6.50 3.00
CA VAL A 124 -5.48 6.12 2.59
C VAL A 124 -5.19 6.45 1.14
N ILE A 125 -6.14 6.20 0.23
CA ILE A 125 -5.94 6.41 -1.22
C ILE A 125 -7.02 7.33 -1.81
N ARG A 126 -8.30 6.97 -1.65
CA ARG A 126 -9.41 7.67 -2.33
C ARG A 126 -9.45 9.17 -2.01
N MET A 127 -9.58 9.51 -0.72
CA MET A 127 -9.70 10.92 -0.31
C MET A 127 -8.43 11.74 -0.64
N PRO A 128 -7.20 11.23 -0.43
CA PRO A 128 -6.00 11.90 -0.90
C PRO A 128 -5.99 12.16 -2.41
N ASN A 129 -6.32 11.16 -3.24
CA ASN A 129 -6.31 11.29 -4.70
C ASN A 129 -7.37 12.29 -5.19
N GLU A 130 -8.58 12.23 -4.63
CA GLU A 130 -9.65 13.19 -4.93
C GLU A 130 -9.21 14.64 -4.63
N ARG A 131 -8.59 14.86 -3.46
CA ARG A 131 -8.07 16.19 -3.10
C ARG A 131 -6.96 16.66 -4.05
N LEU A 132 -6.09 15.76 -4.50
CA LEU A 132 -5.06 16.12 -5.49
C LEU A 132 -5.68 16.54 -6.81
N ALA A 133 -6.73 15.84 -7.23
CA ALA A 133 -7.48 16.11 -8.45
C ALA A 133 -8.41 17.33 -8.36
N TYR A 134 -8.38 18.11 -7.27
CA TYR A 134 -8.94 19.47 -7.24
C TYR A 134 -7.97 20.51 -7.83
N THR A 135 -6.74 20.11 -8.12
CA THR A 135 -5.73 20.99 -8.70
C THR A 135 -5.87 20.99 -10.22
N ASP A 136 -5.96 22.18 -10.82
CA ASP A 136 -5.93 22.33 -12.28
C ASP A 136 -4.70 21.63 -12.88
N GLY A 137 -4.93 20.84 -13.93
CA GLY A 137 -3.88 20.04 -14.58
C GLY A 137 -3.64 18.66 -13.95
N VAL A 138 -4.30 18.33 -12.84
CA VAL A 138 -4.35 16.97 -12.28
C VAL A 138 -5.67 16.30 -12.67
N GLN A 139 -5.60 15.06 -13.18
CA GLN A 139 -6.78 14.26 -13.52
C GLN A 139 -6.73 12.92 -12.81
N LEU A 140 -7.83 12.55 -12.14
CA LEU A 140 -7.99 11.23 -11.52
C LEU A 140 -8.81 10.31 -12.43
N ILE A 141 -8.24 9.15 -12.75
CA ILE A 141 -8.88 8.06 -13.48
C ILE A 141 -9.12 6.95 -12.46
N ARG A 142 -10.38 6.73 -12.08
CA ARG A 142 -10.77 5.72 -11.09
C ARG A 142 -11.35 4.51 -11.78
N VAL A 143 -10.63 3.39 -11.71
CA VAL A 143 -11.08 2.09 -12.24
C VAL A 143 -11.62 1.27 -11.09
N ASN A 144 -12.95 1.15 -11.03
CA ASN A 144 -13.62 0.36 -10.01
C ASN A 144 -15.04 -0.02 -10.48
N PRO A 145 -15.39 -1.32 -10.58
CA PRO A 145 -16.70 -1.75 -11.07
C PRO A 145 -17.85 -1.41 -10.11
N GLU A 146 -17.57 -1.34 -8.81
CA GLU A 146 -18.59 -1.12 -7.77
C GLU A 146 -18.67 0.34 -7.32
N TYR A 147 -17.51 1.00 -7.20
CA TYR A 147 -17.38 2.35 -6.66
C TYR A 147 -16.64 3.32 -7.59
N PRO A 148 -17.10 3.51 -8.85
CA PRO A 148 -16.45 4.36 -9.84
C PRO A 148 -16.64 5.87 -9.59
N GLU A 149 -17.57 6.24 -8.71
CA GLU A 149 -18.02 7.61 -8.54
C GLU A 149 -16.90 8.56 -8.10
N MET A 150 -17.04 9.81 -8.53
CA MET A 150 -16.09 10.89 -8.27
C MET A 150 -16.81 12.04 -7.55
N PRO A 151 -16.16 12.71 -6.57
CA PRO A 151 -16.70 13.95 -6.02
C PRO A 151 -16.85 15.00 -7.13
N PHE A 152 -17.93 15.80 -7.10
CA PHE A 152 -18.24 16.80 -8.14
C PHE A 152 -17.10 17.81 -8.37
N GLN A 153 -16.32 18.09 -7.32
CA GLN A 153 -15.20 19.03 -7.37
C GLN A 153 -13.90 18.41 -7.93
N SER A 154 -13.84 17.08 -8.06
CA SER A 154 -12.65 16.37 -8.54
C SER A 154 -12.62 16.33 -10.06
N HIS A 155 -11.51 16.78 -10.64
CA HIS A 155 -11.25 16.57 -12.06
C HIS A 155 -10.94 15.09 -12.29
N GLY A 156 -11.81 14.39 -13.02
CA GLY A 156 -11.58 12.98 -13.25
C GLY A 156 -12.70 12.26 -13.98
N VAL A 157 -12.48 10.97 -14.17
CA VAL A 157 -13.43 10.05 -14.77
C VAL A 157 -13.48 8.77 -13.95
N GLY A 158 -14.70 8.34 -13.64
CA GLY A 158 -14.99 7.02 -13.13
C GLY A 158 -15.11 6.03 -14.29
N VAL A 159 -14.43 4.90 -14.17
CA VAL A 159 -14.42 3.82 -15.15
C VAL A 159 -14.99 2.57 -14.45
N PRO A 160 -16.29 2.27 -14.64
CA PRO A 160 -16.99 1.18 -13.98
C PRO A 160 -16.71 -0.18 -14.65
N GLU A 161 -15.43 -0.51 -14.82
CA GLU A 161 -14.99 -1.69 -15.56
C GLU A 161 -14.00 -2.53 -14.75
N ASP A 162 -13.77 -3.75 -15.21
CA ASP A 162 -12.74 -4.63 -14.69
C ASP A 162 -11.34 -4.03 -14.85
N ALA A 163 -10.51 -4.17 -13.82
CA ALA A 163 -9.16 -3.61 -13.80
C ALA A 163 -8.27 -4.20 -14.91
N ASN A 164 -8.36 -5.51 -15.18
CA ASN A 164 -7.52 -6.13 -16.20
C ASN A 164 -7.92 -5.66 -17.59
N ALA A 165 -9.24 -5.58 -17.86
CA ALA A 165 -9.74 -5.06 -19.13
C ALA A 165 -9.25 -3.63 -19.40
N VAL A 166 -9.31 -2.75 -18.39
CA VAL A 166 -8.82 -1.37 -18.53
C VAL A 166 -7.30 -1.30 -18.69
N LEU A 167 -6.54 -2.09 -17.92
CA LEU A 167 -5.08 -2.12 -18.04
C LEU A 167 -4.63 -2.69 -19.39
N GLU A 168 -5.31 -3.71 -19.92
CA GLU A 168 -5.08 -4.24 -21.26
C GLU A 168 -5.43 -3.22 -22.36
N TYR A 169 -6.51 -2.47 -22.18
CA TYR A 169 -6.84 -1.36 -23.07
C TYR A 169 -5.73 -0.31 -23.06
N ILE A 170 -5.29 0.14 -21.88
CA ILE A 170 -4.22 1.13 -21.74
C ILE A 170 -2.92 0.64 -22.39
N SER A 171 -2.52 -0.61 -22.16
CA SER A 171 -1.26 -1.14 -22.70
C SER A 171 -1.23 -1.22 -24.22
N LYS A 172 -2.38 -1.37 -24.88
CA LYS A 172 -2.50 -1.37 -26.36
C LYS A 172 -2.53 0.03 -26.97
N HIS A 173 -2.88 1.06 -26.19
CA HIS A 173 -3.19 2.40 -26.72
C HIS A 173 -2.28 3.51 -26.20
N VAL A 174 -1.50 3.27 -25.13
CA VAL A 174 -0.51 4.20 -24.61
C VAL A 174 0.87 3.78 -25.11
N ASP A 175 1.40 4.57 -26.05
CA ASP A 175 2.73 4.35 -26.64
C ASP A 175 3.80 4.54 -25.56
N THR A 176 4.55 3.48 -25.25
CA THR A 176 5.65 3.52 -24.27
C THR A 176 6.93 3.98 -24.96
N ARG A 177 6.94 5.25 -25.40
CA ARG A 177 8.14 5.90 -25.93
C ARG A 177 8.97 6.53 -24.83
#